data_AF-A0A7X3UQP6-F1
#
_entry.id   AF-A0A7X3UQP6-F1
#
_cell.length_a   1.000
_cell.length_b   1.000
_cell.length_c   1.000
_cell.angle_alpha   90.00
_cell.angle_beta   90.00
_cell.angle_gamma   90.00
#
_symmetry.space_group_name_H-M   'P 1'
#
loop_
_entity.id
_entity.type
_entity.pdbx_description
1 polymer ?
#
loop_
_entity_poly.entity_id
_entity_poly.type
_entity_poly.pdbx_seq_one_letter_code
_entity_poly.pdbx_strand_id
1 'polypeptide(L)'
;MASVEERLRQLADENLEVDGQPVGQLLDPDKGLADVGVSSMDAVSFAKVLESEFNVSLLPGKAGEIKTIGELIAYLEANAS
;
A
#
# COMPACT_ATOMS: atom_id res chain seq x y z
N MET A 1 -5.74 -11.36 15.10
CA MET A 1 -5.75 -11.53 13.63
C MET A 1 -5.12 -10.26 13.13
N ALA A 2 -3.93 -10.31 12.53
CA ALA A 2 -3.32 -9.11 11.98
C ALA A 2 -4.22 -8.63 10.83
N SER A 3 -4.73 -7.41 10.91
CA SER A 3 -5.55 -6.85 9.83
C SER A 3 -4.68 -6.59 8.61
N VAL A 4 -5.29 -6.49 7.42
CA VAL A 4 -4.56 -6.15 6.19
C VAL A 4 -3.79 -4.83 6.37
N GLU A 5 -4.37 -3.87 7.10
CA GLU A 5 -3.71 -2.63 7.48
C GLU A 5 -2.40 -2.85 8.27
N GLU A 6 -2.40 -3.72 9.28
CA GLU A 6 -1.18 -4.05 10.05
C GLU A 6 -0.12 -4.67 9.15
N ARG A 7 -0.54 -5.56 8.25
CA ARG A 7 0.39 -6.24 7.35
C ARG A 7 0.91 -5.30 6.26
N LEU A 8 0.07 -4.38 5.77
CA LEU A 8 0.45 -3.30 4.87
C LEU A 8 1.49 -2.39 5.53
N ARG A 9 1.28 -1.98 6.79
CA ARG A 9 2.25 -1.18 7.54
C ARG A 9 3.60 -1.88 7.68
N GLN A 10 3.60 -3.16 8.01
CA GLN A 10 4.85 -3.94 8.07
C GLN A 10 5.56 -4.00 6.73
N LEU A 11 4.84 -4.33 5.65
CA LEU A 11 5.45 -4.37 4.32
C LEU A 11 5.98 -3.00 3.91
N ALA A 12 5.28 -1.91 4.25
CA ALA A 12 5.76 -0.57 3.99
C ALA A 12 7.02 -0.25 4.79
N ASP A 13 7.08 -0.59 6.08
CA ASP A 13 8.29 -0.41 6.88
C ASP A 13 9.48 -1.23 6.35
N GLU A 14 9.23 -2.41 5.78
CA GLU A 14 10.25 -3.30 5.24
C GLU A 14 10.73 -2.93 3.83
N ASN A 15 9.86 -2.32 3.01
CA ASN A 15 10.12 -2.06 1.59
C ASN A 15 10.25 -0.57 1.25
N LEU A 16 9.77 0.34 2.12
CA LEU A 16 9.67 1.77 1.86
C LEU A 16 10.28 2.59 3.01
N GLU A 17 11.21 3.47 2.65
CA GLU A 17 11.80 4.45 3.57
C GLU A 17 11.73 5.83 2.91
N VAL A 18 11.25 6.83 3.66
CA VAL A 18 11.19 8.23 3.23
C VAL A 18 11.92 9.08 4.27
N ASP A 19 12.88 9.89 3.82
CA ASP A 19 13.68 10.79 4.67
C ASP A 19 14.35 10.08 5.86
N GLY A 20 14.76 8.82 5.70
CA GLY A 20 15.38 8.02 6.76
C GLY A 20 14.39 7.49 7.80
N GLN A 21 13.09 7.57 7.51
CA GLN A 21 12.02 7.05 8.35
C GLN A 21 11.17 6.01 7.61
N PRO A 22 10.75 4.95 8.31
CA PRO A 22 9.94 3.90 7.70
C PRO A 22 8.52 4.40 7.45
N VAL A 23 7.97 4.05 6.28
CA VAL A 23 6.72 4.65 5.77
C VAL A 23 5.48 4.12 6.47
N GLY A 24 5.51 2.92 7.06
CA GLY A 24 4.34 2.27 7.67
C GLY A 24 3.65 3.10 8.75
N GLN A 25 4.40 3.93 9.49
CA GLN A 25 3.83 4.86 10.47
C GLN A 25 3.30 6.17 9.85
N LEU A 26 3.77 6.50 8.65
CA LEU A 26 3.37 7.67 7.87
C LEU A 26 2.23 7.34 6.88
N LEU A 27 1.90 6.05 6.72
CA LEU A 27 0.75 5.59 5.95
C LEU A 27 -0.54 6.13 6.58
N ASP A 28 -1.02 7.20 5.99
CA ASP A 28 -2.29 7.82 6.31
C ASP A 28 -3.33 7.35 5.29
N PRO A 29 -4.44 6.72 5.72
CA PRO A 29 -5.47 6.22 4.80
C PRO A 29 -6.10 7.33 3.97
N ASP A 30 -6.06 8.59 4.42
CA ASP A 30 -6.58 9.74 3.66
C ASP A 30 -5.56 10.30 2.64
N LYS A 31 -4.32 9.82 2.64
CA LYS A 31 -3.23 10.27 1.76
C LYS A 31 -2.88 9.22 0.72
N GLY A 32 -2.32 9.67 -0.41
CA GLY A 32 -1.68 8.78 -1.38
C GLY A 32 -0.22 8.50 -1.02
N LEU A 33 0.36 7.42 -1.57
CA LEU A 33 1.78 7.10 -1.41
C LEU A 33 2.69 8.29 -1.79
N ALA A 34 2.34 9.01 -2.86
CA ALA A 34 3.05 10.20 -3.30
C ALA A 34 3.02 11.35 -2.28
N ASP A 35 1.92 11.51 -1.52
CA ASP A 35 1.79 12.55 -0.49
C ASP A 35 2.60 12.23 0.77
N VAL A 36 2.87 10.95 1.00
CA VAL A 36 3.74 10.47 2.08
C VAL A 36 5.22 10.61 1.72
N GLY A 37 5.54 10.97 0.47
CA GLY A 37 6.90 11.10 -0.04
C GLY A 37 7.45 9.81 -0.67
N VAL A 38 6.60 8.81 -0.89
CA VAL A 38 6.98 7.58 -1.59
C VAL A 38 7.16 7.91 -3.07
N SER A 39 8.30 7.52 -3.64
CA SER A 39 8.55 7.72 -5.05
C SER A 39 7.60 6.86 -5.90
N SER A 40 7.30 7.30 -7.12
CA SER A 40 6.45 6.53 -8.04
C SER A 40 7.02 5.14 -8.36
N MET A 41 8.34 4.98 -8.31
CA MET A 41 9.01 3.69 -8.55
C MET A 41 8.84 2.75 -7.35
N ASP A 42 8.93 3.29 -6.14
CA ASP A 42 8.73 2.55 -4.91
C ASP A 42 7.25 2.17 -4.73
N ALA A 43 6.32 3.08 -5.05
CA ALA A 43 4.89 2.82 -5.03
C ALA A 43 4.49 1.66 -5.97
N VAL A 44 5.07 1.60 -7.17
CA VAL A 44 4.82 0.50 -8.12
C VAL A 44 5.43 -0.81 -7.62
N SER A 45 6.63 -0.77 -7.07
CA SER A 45 7.28 -1.96 -6.48
C SER A 45 6.47 -2.49 -5.31
N PHE A 46 6.00 -1.59 -4.44
CA PHE A 46 5.16 -1.91 -3.31
C PHE A 46 3.82 -2.51 -3.74
N ALA A 47 3.13 -1.91 -4.71
CA ALA A 47 1.88 -2.44 -5.25
C ALA A 47 2.04 -3.89 -5.74
N LYS A 48 3.14 -4.22 -6.41
CA LYS A 48 3.43 -5.62 -6.83
C LYS A 48 3.67 -6.56 -5.67
N VAL A 49 4.36 -6.11 -4.62
CA VAL A 49 4.55 -6.90 -3.39
C VAL A 49 3.20 -7.18 -2.76
N LEU A 50 2.30 -6.21 -2.71
CA LEU A 50 0.95 -6.38 -2.19
C LEU A 50 0.11 -7.34 -3.03
N GLU A 51 0.14 -7.22 -4.36
CA GLU A 51 -0.54 -8.19 -5.24
C GLU A 51 -0.07 -9.62 -4.97
N SER A 52 1.24 -9.81 -4.78
CA SER A 52 1.82 -11.12 -4.51
C SER A 52 1.56 -11.62 -3.09
N GLU A 53 1.62 -10.77 -2.07
CA GLU A 53 1.39 -11.15 -0.66
C GLU A 53 -0.09 -11.47 -0.41
N PHE A 54 -0.99 -10.61 -0.88
CA PHE A 54 -2.43 -10.75 -0.67
C PHE A 54 -3.12 -11.55 -1.77
N ASN A 55 -2.35 -12.02 -2.76
CA ASN A 55 -2.83 -12.78 -3.92
C ASN A 55 -4.01 -12.08 -4.65
N VAL A 56 -3.96 -10.75 -4.72
CA VAL A 56 -4.96 -9.91 -5.39
C VAL A 56 -4.49 -9.47 -6.76
N SER A 57 -5.43 -9.13 -7.64
CA SER A 57 -5.11 -8.45 -8.90
C SER A 57 -5.61 -7.01 -8.84
N LEU A 58 -4.70 -6.04 -8.80
CA LEU A 58 -5.02 -4.63 -8.98
C LEU A 58 -5.19 -4.41 -10.49
N LEU A 59 -6.34 -4.84 -11.02
CA LEU A 59 -6.69 -4.58 -12.41
C LEU A 59 -6.50 -3.09 -12.70
N PRO A 60 -5.91 -2.70 -13.83
CA PRO A 60 -5.57 -1.30 -14.12
C PRO A 60 -6.78 -0.34 -14.04
N GLY A 61 -8.00 -0.84 -14.30
CA GLY A 61 -9.23 -0.07 -14.11
C GLY A 61 -9.55 0.24 -12.64
N LYS A 62 -9.23 -0.66 -11.71
CA LYS A 62 -9.38 -0.46 -10.25
C LYS A 62 -8.19 0.28 -9.65
N ALA A 63 -6.97 0.00 -10.13
CA ALA A 63 -5.78 0.74 -9.74
C ALA A 63 -5.88 2.25 -10.06
N GLY A 64 -6.58 2.62 -11.15
CA GLY A 64 -6.88 4.01 -11.47
C GLY A 64 -7.96 4.67 -10.61
N GLU A 65 -8.77 3.88 -9.91
CA GLU A 65 -9.76 4.38 -8.93
C GLU A 65 -9.12 4.62 -7.56
N ILE A 66 -8.11 3.82 -7.20
CA ILE A 66 -7.40 3.92 -5.92
C ILE A 66 -6.51 5.16 -5.93
N LYS A 67 -6.90 6.17 -5.17
CA LYS A 67 -6.13 7.42 -5.01
C LYS A 67 -5.44 7.49 -3.66
N THR A 68 -6.01 6.83 -2.67
CA THR A 68 -5.54 6.86 -1.29
C THR A 68 -5.14 5.48 -0.81
N ILE A 69 -4.31 5.45 0.23
CA ILE A 69 -3.87 4.21 0.86
C ILE A 69 -5.06 3.54 1.57
N GLY A 70 -6.03 4.30 2.09
CA GLY A 70 -7.24 3.76 2.67
C GLY A 70 -8.08 2.99 1.66
N GLU A 71 -8.21 3.49 0.43
CA GLU A 71 -8.89 2.76 -0.66
C GLU A 71 -8.13 1.50 -1.06
N LEU A 72 -6.80 1.55 -1.06
CA LEU A 72 -5.96 0.37 -1.31
C LEU A 72 -6.16 -0.70 -0.23
N ILE A 73 -6.14 -0.31 1.05
CA ILE A 73 -6.38 -1.20 2.19
C ILE A 73 -7.78 -1.80 2.10
N ALA A 74 -8.81 -0.98 1.89
CA ALA A 74 -10.18 -1.46 1.79
C ALA A 74 -10.36 -2.43 0.62
N TYR A 75 -9.70 -2.18 -0.51
CA TYR A 75 -9.68 -3.09 -1.64
C TYR A 75 -8.99 -4.42 -1.30
N LEU A 76 -7.83 -4.34 -0.66
CA LEU A 76 -7.09 -5.52 -0.20
C LEU A 76 -7.91 -6.30 0.82
N GLU A 77 -8.54 -5.68 1.80
CA GLU A 77 -9.41 -6.37 2.76
C GLU A 77 -10.61 -7.05 2.11
N ALA A 78 -11.18 -6.44 1.07
CA ALA A 78 -12.32 -6.99 0.36
C ALA A 78 -11.94 -8.16 -0.59
N ASN A 79 -10.69 -8.24 -1.04
CA ASN A 79 -10.24 -9.20 -2.06
C ASN A 79 -9.17 -10.18 -1.59
N ALA A 80 -8.42 -9.87 -0.53
CA ALA A 80 -7.45 -10.77 0.07
C ALA A 80 -8.19 -11.99 0.63
N SER A 81 -7.78 -13.18 0.19
CA SER A 81 -8.39 -14.47 0.54
C SER A 81 -7.41 -15.38 1.25
#